data_AF-A0A7V9EJE4-F1
#
_entry.id   AF-A0A7V9EJE4-F1
#
_cell.length_a   1.000
_cell.length_b   1.000
_cell.length_c   1.000
_cell.angle_alpha   90.00
_cell.angle_beta   90.00
_cell.angle_gamma   90.00
#
_symmetry.space_group_name_H-M   'P 1'
#
loop_
_entity.id
_entity.type
_entity.pdbx_description
1 polymer ?
#
loop_
_entity_poly.entity_id
_entity_poly.type
_entity_poly.pdbx_seq_one_letter_code
_entity_poly.pdbx_strand_id
1 'polypeptide(L)'
;MTRIHSSVTSISWIPREAVEGIQKLSFRTGLGHYDLPPPDVIEDAESLIAKDAIRFANVLSSWIEVENGRITGYGFDDGSKGLIGSTRVRVAPKGMNLVFPAVAYPVLRPEPEADAGAVRFVQTAGGRPGMPLPRHVKRKPFVQISGPTVWTTLALTIRADGDAALELKGASSFPRHWVYDGAGKLALKTGLIDYRKWYFESFGSHSPWGREDSEAVVASVESSLERQLSVQIINRDPQWRRLSPGDVLVTQGDAGDDVFLLFDGILRVERDGDLVAEVGPGAVLGEIAALGGGPRTASLVAVTRCRVAVVPHSFLDRDSLERLAADRRLDT
;
A
#
# COMPACT_ATOMS: atom_id res chain seq x y z
N MET A 1 -11.29 26.56 -26.43
CA MET A 1 -11.73 25.71 -25.32
C MET A 1 -11.08 24.34 -25.45
N THR A 2 -10.32 23.91 -24.44
CA THR A 2 -9.59 22.63 -24.40
C THR A 2 -10.05 21.85 -23.19
N ARG A 3 -10.39 20.56 -23.34
CA ARG A 3 -10.72 19.68 -22.21
C ARG A 3 -9.48 18.87 -21.82
N ILE A 4 -9.11 18.93 -20.55
CA ILE A 4 -7.95 18.25 -19.97
C ILE A 4 -8.49 17.16 -19.05
N HIS A 5 -8.04 15.92 -19.25
CA HIS A 5 -8.40 14.78 -18.41
C HIS A 5 -7.20 14.35 -17.58
N SER A 6 -7.45 13.89 -16.37
CA SER A 6 -6.44 13.23 -15.53
C SER A 6 -7.10 12.19 -14.67
N SER A 7 -6.30 11.22 -14.21
CA SER A 7 -6.76 10.19 -13.30
C SER A 7 -5.70 9.81 -12.27
N VAL A 8 -6.17 9.20 -11.18
CA VAL A 8 -5.36 8.57 -10.16
C VAL A 8 -6.08 7.30 -9.72
N THR A 9 -5.34 6.20 -9.60
CA THR A 9 -5.91 4.91 -9.21
C THR A 9 -5.21 4.38 -7.97
N SER A 10 -5.95 4.01 -6.93
CA SER A 10 -5.40 3.19 -5.84
C SER A 10 -5.82 1.74 -6.01
N ILE A 11 -4.94 0.82 -5.64
CA ILE A 11 -5.17 -0.62 -5.60
C ILE A 11 -4.84 -1.14 -4.21
N SER A 12 -5.68 -2.03 -3.69
CA SER A 12 -5.42 -2.76 -2.45
C SER A 12 -5.12 -4.22 -2.71
N TRP A 13 -4.08 -4.74 -2.05
CA TRP A 13 -3.65 -6.14 -2.13
C TRP A 13 -3.20 -6.63 -0.76
N ILE A 14 -3.24 -7.94 -0.53
CA ILE A 14 -2.91 -8.59 0.74
C ILE A 14 -1.49 -9.18 0.65
N PRO A 15 -0.47 -8.52 1.24
CA PRO A 15 0.89 -9.02 1.16
C PRO A 15 1.06 -10.33 1.93
N ARG A 16 2.00 -11.16 1.48
CA ARG A 16 2.38 -12.38 2.20
C ARG A 16 2.83 -12.04 3.62
N GLU A 17 2.40 -12.84 4.60
CA GLU A 17 2.65 -12.63 6.05
C GLU A 17 2.03 -11.36 6.68
N ALA A 18 1.14 -10.66 5.96
CA ALA A 18 0.48 -9.46 6.47
C ALA A 18 -0.70 -9.74 7.41
N VAL A 19 -1.29 -10.93 7.32
CA VAL A 19 -2.41 -11.37 8.18
C VAL A 19 -1.85 -11.90 9.49
N GLU A 20 -2.49 -11.56 10.62
CA GLU A 20 -2.01 -11.96 11.95
C GLU A 20 -3.01 -12.86 12.70
N GLY A 21 -2.52 -13.51 13.75
CA GLY A 21 -3.35 -14.30 14.68
C GLY A 21 -3.84 -15.63 14.10
N ILE A 22 -4.93 -16.13 14.68
CA ILE A 22 -5.55 -17.41 14.29
C ILE A 22 -6.05 -17.40 12.83
N GLN A 23 -6.26 -16.22 12.27
CA GLN A 23 -6.66 -16.00 10.88
C GLN A 23 -5.55 -16.34 9.88
N LYS A 24 -4.28 -16.42 10.30
CA LYS A 24 -3.24 -17.03 9.45
C LYS A 24 -3.61 -18.45 9.02
N LEU A 25 -4.37 -19.17 9.85
CA LEU A 25 -4.81 -20.52 9.54
C LEU A 25 -5.69 -20.56 8.28
N SER A 26 -6.58 -19.58 8.06
CA SER A 26 -7.42 -19.57 6.84
C SER A 26 -6.61 -19.41 5.56
N PHE A 27 -5.48 -18.69 5.61
CA PHE A 27 -4.56 -18.56 4.49
C PHE A 27 -3.70 -19.82 4.30
N ARG A 28 -3.33 -20.51 5.39
CA ARG A 28 -2.61 -21.79 5.34
C ARG A 28 -3.48 -22.94 4.84
N THR A 29 -4.78 -22.93 5.13
CA THR A 29 -5.73 -23.99 4.74
C THR A 29 -6.38 -23.76 3.36
N GLY A 30 -6.02 -22.67 2.66
CA GLY A 30 -6.53 -22.37 1.32
C GLY A 30 -7.91 -21.69 1.28
N LEU A 31 -8.43 -21.25 2.42
CA LEU A 31 -9.67 -20.45 2.53
C LEU A 31 -9.45 -18.95 2.25
N GLY A 32 -8.18 -18.51 2.21
CA GLY A 32 -7.72 -17.23 1.70
C GLY A 32 -6.40 -17.41 0.98
N HIS A 33 -5.97 -16.41 0.20
CA HIS A 33 -4.68 -16.42 -0.47
C HIS A 33 -4.02 -15.05 -0.36
N TYR A 34 -2.69 -15.06 -0.31
CA TYR A 34 -1.90 -13.84 -0.41
C TYR A 34 -1.80 -13.43 -1.88
N ASP A 35 -1.74 -12.12 -2.11
CA ASP A 35 -1.55 -11.55 -3.42
C ASP A 35 -0.06 -11.46 -3.74
N LEU A 36 0.30 -11.62 -5.01
CA LEU A 36 1.58 -11.14 -5.48
C LEU A 36 1.58 -9.61 -5.44
N PRO A 37 2.73 -8.95 -5.24
CA PRO A 37 2.82 -7.52 -5.42
C PRO A 37 2.27 -7.13 -6.80
N PRO A 38 1.38 -6.11 -6.88
CA PRO A 38 0.91 -5.59 -8.15
C PRO A 38 2.05 -5.12 -9.06
N PRO A 39 1.85 -5.04 -10.39
CA PRO A 39 2.88 -4.54 -11.30
C PRO A 39 3.06 -3.02 -11.15
N ASP A 40 4.25 -2.52 -11.53
CA ASP A 40 4.57 -1.08 -11.42
C ASP A 40 3.81 -0.21 -12.40
N VAL A 41 3.37 -0.82 -13.49
CA VAL A 41 2.52 -0.21 -14.50
C VAL A 41 1.27 -1.05 -14.62
N ILE A 42 0.12 -0.42 -14.44
CA ILE A 42 -1.18 -1.03 -14.63
C ILE A 42 -1.84 -0.47 -15.88
N GLU A 43 -2.49 -1.34 -16.64
CA GLU A 43 -3.31 -0.92 -17.78
C GLU A 43 -4.77 -0.72 -17.35
N ASP A 44 -5.28 -1.65 -16.54
CA ASP A 44 -6.69 -1.68 -16.14
C ASP A 44 -6.89 -2.36 -14.78
N ALA A 45 -7.48 -1.63 -13.84
CA ALA A 45 -7.82 -2.15 -12.52
C ALA A 45 -8.95 -3.19 -12.55
N GLU A 46 -9.87 -3.13 -13.52
CA GLU A 46 -10.97 -4.10 -13.64
C GLU A 46 -10.43 -5.50 -14.00
N SER A 47 -9.49 -5.57 -14.94
CA SER A 47 -8.77 -6.80 -15.30
C SER A 47 -8.06 -7.42 -14.09
N LEU A 48 -7.42 -6.60 -13.25
CA LEU A 48 -6.76 -7.09 -12.03
C LEU A 48 -7.75 -7.64 -11.00
N ILE A 49 -8.89 -6.98 -10.80
CA ILE A 49 -9.99 -7.48 -9.94
C ILE A 49 -10.57 -8.79 -10.50
N ALA A 50 -10.81 -8.85 -11.81
CA ALA A 50 -11.38 -10.03 -12.48
C ALA A 50 -10.48 -11.27 -12.37
N LYS A 51 -9.16 -11.05 -12.41
CA LYS A 51 -8.13 -12.09 -12.23
C LYS A 51 -7.85 -12.44 -10.77
N ASP A 52 -8.54 -11.80 -9.82
CA ASP A 52 -8.33 -11.96 -8.37
C ASP A 52 -6.89 -11.62 -7.95
N ALA A 53 -6.22 -10.74 -8.71
CA ALA A 53 -4.86 -10.28 -8.42
C ALA A 53 -4.82 -9.19 -7.35
N ILE A 54 -5.95 -8.51 -7.14
CA ILE A 54 -6.12 -7.42 -6.18
C ILE A 54 -7.50 -7.49 -5.53
N ARG A 55 -7.67 -6.84 -4.38
CA ARG A 55 -8.91 -6.91 -3.58
C ARG A 55 -9.86 -5.75 -3.81
N PHE A 56 -9.29 -4.59 -4.10
CA PHE A 56 -10.04 -3.36 -4.23
C PHE A 56 -9.29 -2.39 -5.13
N ALA A 57 -10.03 -1.55 -5.85
CA ALA A 57 -9.49 -0.38 -6.51
C ALA A 57 -10.41 0.83 -6.36
N ASN A 58 -9.81 2.02 -6.28
CA ASN A 58 -10.48 3.31 -6.37
C ASN A 58 -9.89 4.03 -7.58
N VAL A 59 -10.69 4.19 -8.63
CA VAL A 59 -10.31 4.89 -9.86
C VAL A 59 -10.96 6.27 -9.80
N LEU A 60 -10.17 7.32 -9.56
CA LEU A 60 -10.62 8.70 -9.64
C LEU A 60 -10.19 9.27 -10.99
N SER A 61 -11.14 9.55 -11.86
CA SER A 61 -10.90 10.16 -13.18
C SER A 61 -11.76 11.42 -13.30
N SER A 62 -11.17 12.51 -13.76
CA SER A 62 -11.85 13.81 -13.82
C SER A 62 -11.30 14.67 -14.97
N TRP A 63 -12.07 15.69 -15.32
CA TRP A 63 -11.73 16.63 -16.37
C TRP A 63 -11.98 18.08 -15.97
N ILE A 64 -11.24 18.98 -16.60
CA ILE A 64 -11.49 20.43 -16.60
C ILE A 64 -11.58 20.93 -18.04
N GLU A 65 -12.34 22.00 -18.25
CA GLU A 65 -12.40 22.76 -19.49
C GLU A 65 -11.70 24.08 -19.29
N VAL A 66 -10.77 24.39 -20.20
CA VAL A 66 -9.95 25.59 -20.16
C VAL A 66 -10.18 26.42 -21.41
N GLU A 67 -10.49 27.70 -21.21
CA GLU A 67 -10.60 28.69 -22.27
C GLU A 67 -9.76 29.91 -21.90
N ASN A 68 -8.81 30.29 -22.77
CA ASN A 68 -7.89 31.40 -22.56
C ASN A 68 -7.17 31.34 -21.19
N GLY A 69 -6.76 30.14 -20.77
CA GLY A 69 -6.07 29.90 -19.50
C GLY A 69 -6.96 29.96 -18.26
N ARG A 70 -8.29 30.06 -18.41
CA ARG A 70 -9.27 30.07 -17.31
C ARG A 70 -10.12 28.82 -17.36
N ILE A 71 -10.46 28.28 -16.19
CA ILE A 71 -11.33 27.11 -16.08
C ILE A 71 -12.79 27.55 -16.27
N THR A 72 -13.49 26.93 -17.22
CA THR A 72 -14.89 27.23 -17.57
C THR A 72 -15.86 26.10 -17.23
N GLY A 73 -15.35 24.90 -16.97
CA GLY A 73 -16.14 23.72 -16.62
C GLY A 73 -15.27 22.64 -16.00
N TYR A 74 -15.88 21.75 -15.23
CA TYR A 74 -15.19 20.61 -14.63
C TYR A 74 -16.17 19.50 -14.28
N GLY A 75 -15.67 18.28 -14.13
CA GLY A 75 -16.50 17.14 -13.73
C GLY A 75 -15.70 15.87 -13.52
N PHE A 76 -16.38 14.86 -12.97
CA PHE A 76 -15.84 13.50 -12.91
C PHE A 76 -16.12 12.79 -14.24
N ASP A 77 -15.19 11.95 -14.69
CA ASP A 77 -15.44 11.06 -15.82
C ASP A 77 -16.34 9.89 -15.41
N ASP A 78 -17.06 9.30 -16.37
CA ASP A 78 -17.87 8.10 -16.17
C ASP A 78 -17.04 6.90 -15.67
N GLY A 79 -15.74 6.87 -16.01
CA GLY A 79 -14.79 5.87 -15.55
C GLY A 79 -14.42 5.98 -14.07
N SER A 80 -14.75 7.09 -13.40
CA SER A 80 -14.46 7.29 -11.98
C SER A 80 -15.36 6.37 -11.14
N LYS A 81 -14.79 5.39 -10.44
CA LYS A 81 -15.55 4.36 -9.72
C LYS A 81 -14.72 3.63 -8.64
N GLY A 82 -15.43 2.93 -7.76
CA GLY A 82 -14.87 1.93 -6.85
C GLY A 82 -15.08 0.52 -7.37
N LEU A 83 -14.07 -0.33 -7.24
CA LEU A 83 -14.11 -1.75 -7.61
C LEU A 83 -13.74 -2.59 -6.39
N ILE A 84 -14.47 -3.68 -6.14
CA ILE A 84 -14.15 -4.59 -5.04
C ILE A 84 -14.30 -6.05 -5.50
N GLY A 85 -13.26 -6.84 -5.28
CA GLY A 85 -13.19 -8.24 -5.68
C GLY A 85 -13.98 -9.15 -4.74
N SER A 86 -14.55 -10.22 -5.30
CA SER A 86 -15.20 -11.26 -4.52
C SER A 86 -14.18 -12.30 -4.06
N THR A 87 -14.39 -12.89 -2.88
CA THR A 87 -13.48 -13.91 -2.35
C THR A 87 -13.85 -15.28 -2.91
N ARG A 88 -12.90 -15.93 -3.59
CA ARG A 88 -13.07 -17.28 -4.13
C ARG A 88 -12.36 -18.30 -3.26
N VAL A 89 -13.07 -19.34 -2.83
CA VAL A 89 -12.55 -20.41 -1.99
C VAL A 89 -12.70 -21.74 -2.70
N ARG A 90 -11.60 -22.50 -2.81
CA ARG A 90 -11.62 -23.86 -3.35
C ARG A 90 -11.77 -24.86 -2.22
N VAL A 91 -12.90 -25.58 -2.19
CA VAL A 91 -13.17 -26.61 -1.17
C VAL A 91 -12.71 -27.96 -1.71
N ALA A 92 -11.51 -28.39 -1.30
CA ALA A 92 -10.82 -29.64 -1.66
C ALA A 92 -10.11 -29.67 -3.04
N PRO A 93 -9.06 -30.51 -3.23
CA PRO A 93 -8.22 -30.52 -4.45
C PRO A 93 -8.97 -30.86 -5.75
N LYS A 94 -10.14 -31.51 -5.65
CA LYS A 94 -11.04 -31.85 -6.78
C LYS A 94 -12.47 -31.28 -6.60
N GLY A 95 -12.68 -30.33 -5.69
CA GLY A 95 -14.01 -29.92 -5.23
C GLY A 95 -14.33 -28.43 -5.36
N MET A 96 -15.65 -28.20 -5.46
CA MET A 96 -16.44 -26.96 -5.49
C MET A 96 -15.70 -25.63 -5.21
N ASN A 97 -15.83 -24.68 -6.15
CA ASN A 97 -15.44 -23.28 -5.94
C ASN A 97 -16.62 -22.51 -5.35
N LEU A 98 -16.47 -21.99 -4.13
CA LEU A 98 -17.42 -21.09 -3.50
C LEU A 98 -17.00 -19.63 -3.76
N VAL A 99 -17.96 -18.78 -4.12
CA VAL A 99 -17.74 -17.34 -4.30
C VAL A 99 -18.51 -16.59 -3.22
N PHE A 100 -17.78 -15.80 -2.44
CA PHE A 100 -18.34 -14.92 -1.42
C PHE A 100 -18.36 -13.50 -2.00
N PRO A 101 -19.54 -12.98 -2.37
CA PRO A 101 -19.63 -11.68 -3.03
C PRO A 101 -19.17 -10.59 -2.07
N ALA A 102 -18.37 -9.66 -2.59
CA ALA A 102 -18.11 -8.40 -1.91
C ALA A 102 -19.28 -7.44 -2.11
N VAL A 103 -19.40 -6.49 -1.19
CA VAL A 103 -20.43 -5.44 -1.22
C VAL A 103 -19.72 -4.11 -1.41
N ALA A 104 -19.80 -3.55 -2.62
CA ALA A 104 -19.37 -2.18 -2.88
C ALA A 104 -20.30 -1.19 -2.18
N TYR A 105 -19.72 -0.10 -1.67
CA TYR A 105 -20.49 1.02 -1.13
C TYR A 105 -20.69 2.13 -2.15
N PRO A 106 -21.70 3.00 -1.96
CA PRO A 106 -21.83 4.21 -2.75
C PRO A 106 -20.54 5.03 -2.70
N VAL A 107 -20.04 5.46 -3.84
CA VAL A 107 -18.86 6.32 -3.91
C VAL A 107 -19.21 7.68 -3.31
N LEU A 108 -18.36 8.20 -2.43
CA LEU A 108 -18.53 9.53 -1.85
C LEU A 108 -17.69 10.54 -2.65
N ARG A 109 -18.33 11.64 -3.07
CA ARG A 109 -17.71 12.75 -3.80
C ARG A 109 -18.20 14.05 -3.18
N PRO A 110 -17.39 14.74 -2.36
CA PRO A 110 -17.69 16.12 -2.02
C PRO A 110 -17.65 16.99 -3.29
N GLU A 111 -18.25 18.18 -3.22
CA GLU A 111 -18.17 19.15 -4.31
C GLU A 111 -16.70 19.47 -4.64
N PRO A 112 -16.29 19.47 -5.92
CA PRO A 112 -14.93 19.84 -6.28
C PRO A 112 -14.57 21.25 -5.81
N GLU A 113 -13.37 21.41 -5.27
CA GLU A 113 -12.85 22.70 -4.86
C GLU A 113 -12.16 23.35 -6.07
N ALA A 114 -12.73 24.44 -6.59
CA ALA A 114 -12.23 25.12 -7.78
C ALA A 114 -11.70 26.52 -7.46
N ASP A 115 -10.56 26.87 -8.03
CA ASP A 115 -10.03 28.23 -8.08
C ASP A 115 -9.79 28.68 -9.54
N ALA A 116 -9.12 29.82 -9.74
CA ALA A 116 -8.90 30.38 -11.07
C ALA A 116 -7.99 29.52 -11.98
N GLY A 117 -7.11 28.70 -11.39
CA GLY A 117 -6.06 27.96 -12.10
C GLY A 117 -6.09 26.45 -11.86
N ALA A 118 -6.87 25.94 -10.91
CA ALA A 118 -6.96 24.51 -10.63
C ALA A 118 -8.35 24.08 -10.14
N VAL A 119 -8.66 22.80 -10.37
CA VAL A 119 -9.81 22.13 -9.73
C VAL A 119 -9.32 20.90 -9.01
N ARG A 120 -9.75 20.76 -7.76
CA ARG A 120 -9.42 19.67 -6.87
C ARG A 120 -10.64 18.77 -6.68
N PHE A 121 -10.49 17.52 -7.09
CA PHE A 121 -11.46 16.45 -6.97
C PHE A 121 -11.09 15.53 -5.81
N VAL A 122 -12.09 15.04 -5.08
CA VAL A 122 -11.92 14.04 -4.03
C VAL A 122 -12.91 12.91 -4.26
N GLN A 123 -12.44 11.68 -4.11
CA GLN A 123 -13.29 10.49 -4.20
C GLN A 123 -12.91 9.46 -3.16
N THR A 124 -13.89 9.07 -2.35
CA THR A 124 -13.79 7.90 -1.48
C THR A 124 -14.56 6.73 -2.09
N ALA A 125 -13.85 5.63 -2.28
CA ALA A 125 -14.45 4.35 -2.67
C ALA A 125 -14.07 3.26 -1.67
N GLY A 126 -14.93 2.25 -1.55
CA GLY A 126 -14.72 1.16 -0.62
C GLY A 126 -15.88 0.19 -0.57
N GLY A 127 -15.79 -0.75 0.35
CA GLY A 127 -16.81 -1.78 0.51
C GLY A 127 -16.40 -2.82 1.53
N ARG A 128 -17.21 -3.88 1.62
CA ARG A 128 -16.91 -5.05 2.45
C ARG A 128 -16.45 -6.20 1.56
N PRO A 129 -15.26 -6.78 1.78
CA PRO A 129 -14.87 -7.98 1.09
C PRO A 129 -15.77 -9.14 1.52
N GLY A 130 -16.01 -10.08 0.61
CA GLY A 130 -16.66 -11.34 0.96
C GLY A 130 -15.76 -12.11 1.93
N MET A 131 -16.28 -12.55 3.08
CA MET A 131 -15.49 -13.35 4.02
C MET A 131 -16.24 -14.65 4.37
N PRO A 132 -15.59 -15.82 4.24
CA PRO A 132 -16.28 -17.10 4.33
C PRO A 132 -16.59 -17.58 5.75
N LEU A 133 -16.17 -16.86 6.80
CA LEU A 133 -16.22 -17.35 8.18
C LEU A 133 -16.85 -16.34 9.16
N PRO A 134 -17.70 -16.80 10.11
CA PRO A 134 -18.16 -16.00 11.24
C PRO A 134 -16.99 -15.56 12.12
N ARG A 135 -17.05 -14.33 12.63
CA ARG A 135 -15.97 -13.73 13.41
C ARG A 135 -16.49 -13.09 14.67
N HIS A 136 -15.80 -13.32 15.78
CA HIS A 136 -16.05 -12.58 17.00
C HIS A 136 -15.53 -11.16 16.88
N VAL A 137 -16.39 -10.19 17.17
CA VAL A 137 -16.05 -8.76 17.19
C VAL A 137 -16.45 -8.17 18.54
N LYS A 138 -15.78 -7.09 18.97
CA LYS A 138 -16.02 -6.47 20.29
C LYS A 138 -17.36 -5.71 20.40
N ARG A 139 -18.19 -5.71 19.36
CA ARG A 139 -19.43 -4.93 19.24
C ARG A 139 -20.59 -5.78 18.74
N LYS A 140 -21.84 -5.42 19.05
CA LYS A 140 -23.03 -6.16 18.58
C LYS A 140 -23.22 -6.04 17.04
N PRO A 141 -23.69 -7.09 16.34
CA PRO A 141 -23.77 -8.46 16.84
C PRO A 141 -22.35 -9.01 17.02
N PHE A 142 -22.05 -9.58 18.19
CA PHE A 142 -20.70 -10.00 18.59
C PHE A 142 -20.13 -11.15 17.74
N VAL A 143 -20.90 -11.61 16.76
CA VAL A 143 -20.51 -12.50 15.67
C VAL A 143 -20.93 -11.84 14.36
N GLN A 144 -19.98 -11.60 13.45
CA GLN A 144 -20.23 -11.04 12.12
C GLN A 144 -19.67 -11.95 11.04
N ILE A 145 -20.44 -12.10 9.95
CA ILE A 145 -20.03 -12.87 8.77
C ILE A 145 -19.51 -11.91 7.67
N SER A 146 -19.85 -10.62 7.75
CA SER A 146 -19.38 -9.60 6.83
C SER A 146 -17.93 -9.17 7.12
N GLY A 147 -17.15 -8.89 6.08
CA GLY A 147 -15.79 -8.40 6.22
C GLY A 147 -15.71 -6.96 6.76
N PRO A 148 -14.59 -6.57 7.39
CA PRO A 148 -14.32 -5.17 7.72
C PRO A 148 -14.23 -4.32 6.46
N THR A 149 -14.56 -3.04 6.57
CA THR A 149 -14.57 -2.11 5.45
C THR A 149 -13.15 -1.89 4.94
N VAL A 150 -12.95 -1.98 3.63
CA VAL A 150 -11.74 -1.58 2.93
C VAL A 150 -12.07 -0.31 2.14
N TRP A 151 -11.21 0.70 2.20
CA TRP A 151 -11.42 1.94 1.45
C TRP A 151 -10.12 2.67 1.17
N THR A 152 -10.20 3.59 0.21
CA THR A 152 -9.25 4.69 0.04
C THR A 152 -10.01 5.97 -0.28
N THR A 153 -9.45 7.10 0.12
CA THR A 153 -9.87 8.45 -0.26
C THR A 153 -8.75 9.06 -1.08
N LEU A 154 -9.04 9.27 -2.36
CA LEU A 154 -8.09 9.85 -3.32
C LEU A 154 -8.42 11.31 -3.58
N ALA A 155 -7.38 12.01 -3.98
CA ALA A 155 -7.37 13.40 -4.28
C ALA A 155 -6.62 13.64 -5.59
N LEU A 156 -7.23 14.40 -6.49
CA LEU A 156 -6.65 14.76 -7.78
C LEU A 156 -6.85 16.25 -8.01
N THR A 157 -5.78 16.99 -8.22
CA THR A 157 -5.83 18.41 -8.57
C THR A 157 -5.36 18.58 -10.00
N ILE A 158 -6.23 19.07 -10.88
CA ILE A 158 -5.90 19.33 -12.29
C ILE A 158 -5.73 20.84 -12.47
N ARG A 159 -4.61 21.26 -13.02
CA ARG A 159 -4.27 22.66 -13.27
C ARG A 159 -4.58 23.06 -14.72
N ALA A 160 -4.87 24.33 -14.94
CA ALA A 160 -5.24 24.88 -16.25
C ALA A 160 -4.10 24.78 -17.29
N ASP A 161 -2.86 24.60 -16.85
CA ASP A 161 -1.68 24.36 -17.69
C ASP A 161 -1.50 22.89 -18.10
N GLY A 162 -2.34 21.99 -17.58
CA GLY A 162 -2.30 20.56 -17.85
C GLY A 162 -1.55 19.73 -16.81
N ASP A 163 -0.94 20.34 -15.80
CA ASP A 163 -0.30 19.61 -14.71
C ASP A 163 -1.34 19.00 -13.76
N ALA A 164 -1.00 17.87 -13.14
CA ALA A 164 -1.86 17.15 -12.22
C ALA A 164 -1.12 16.66 -10.97
N ALA A 165 -1.68 16.97 -9.80
CA ALA A 165 -1.16 16.49 -8.52
C ALA A 165 -2.11 15.43 -7.93
N LEU A 166 -1.54 14.32 -7.46
CA LEU A 166 -2.25 13.21 -6.84
C LEU A 166 -1.94 13.10 -5.35
N GLU A 167 -2.89 12.61 -4.57
CA GLU A 167 -2.75 12.41 -3.12
C GLU A 167 -3.63 11.24 -2.65
N LEU A 168 -3.11 10.46 -1.69
CA LEU A 168 -3.88 9.50 -0.90
C LEU A 168 -4.23 10.13 0.44
N LYS A 169 -5.42 10.73 0.55
CA LYS A 169 -5.85 11.45 1.76
C LYS A 169 -6.10 10.50 2.93
N GLY A 170 -6.70 9.35 2.62
CA GLY A 170 -7.14 8.41 3.63
C GLY A 170 -7.21 6.99 3.11
N ALA A 171 -7.08 6.02 4.01
CA ALA A 171 -7.15 4.61 3.66
C ALA A 171 -7.49 3.75 4.88
N SER A 172 -8.10 2.59 4.64
CA SER A 172 -8.16 1.52 5.65
C SER A 172 -6.75 1.13 6.09
N SER A 173 -6.55 0.72 7.35
CA SER A 173 -5.24 0.25 7.81
C SER A 173 -4.84 -1.12 7.23
N PHE A 174 -5.73 -1.78 6.49
CA PHE A 174 -5.47 -3.02 5.76
C PHE A 174 -6.55 -3.18 4.66
N PRO A 175 -6.26 -3.79 3.50
CA PRO A 175 -4.97 -4.31 3.01
C PRO A 175 -3.90 -3.23 2.73
N ARG A 176 -2.78 -3.60 2.10
CA ARG A 176 -1.78 -2.61 1.67
C ARG A 176 -2.30 -1.87 0.43
N HIS A 177 -2.09 -0.56 0.36
CA HIS A 177 -2.60 0.29 -0.73
C HIS A 177 -1.45 0.90 -1.53
N TRP A 178 -1.50 0.75 -2.85
CA TRP A 178 -0.60 1.38 -3.82
C TRP A 178 -1.39 2.37 -4.67
N VAL A 179 -0.75 3.45 -5.12
CA VAL A 179 -1.38 4.52 -5.91
C VAL A 179 -0.60 4.75 -7.18
N TYR A 180 -1.33 4.85 -8.30
CA TYR A 180 -0.83 4.98 -9.65
C TYR A 180 -1.30 6.30 -10.25
N ASP A 181 -0.44 6.93 -11.02
CA ASP A 181 -0.75 8.15 -11.78
C ASP A 181 -1.66 7.87 -12.98
N GLY A 182 -1.97 8.92 -13.75
CA GLY A 182 -2.84 8.82 -14.93
C GLY A 182 -2.26 8.03 -16.10
N ALA A 183 -0.94 7.76 -16.09
CA ALA A 183 -0.28 6.85 -17.04
C ALA A 183 -0.25 5.41 -16.52
N GLY A 184 -0.84 5.14 -15.36
CA GLY A 184 -0.85 3.84 -14.73
C GLY A 184 0.47 3.47 -14.06
N LYS A 185 1.41 4.41 -13.86
CA LYS A 185 2.69 4.16 -13.20
C LYS A 185 2.58 4.35 -11.69
N LEU A 186 3.19 3.45 -10.93
CA LEU A 186 3.20 3.48 -9.47
C LEU A 186 3.86 4.77 -8.96
N ALA A 187 3.12 5.54 -8.19
CA ALA A 187 3.50 6.86 -7.69
C ALA A 187 3.65 6.91 -6.16
N LEU A 188 2.77 6.24 -5.41
CA LEU A 188 2.80 6.24 -3.93
C LEU A 188 2.41 4.86 -3.37
N LYS A 189 2.75 4.61 -2.11
CA LYS A 189 2.29 3.44 -1.35
C LYS A 189 2.02 3.77 0.12
N THR A 190 1.15 3.01 0.77
CA THR A 190 0.99 3.12 2.22
C THR A 190 2.21 2.58 2.96
N GLY A 191 2.69 3.36 3.92
CA GLY A 191 3.83 3.06 4.78
C GLY A 191 3.53 2.09 5.92
N LEU A 192 2.25 1.86 6.22
CA LEU A 192 1.80 1.07 7.35
C LEU A 192 0.65 0.13 6.98
N ILE A 193 0.64 -1.05 7.60
CA ILE A 193 -0.52 -1.94 7.66
C ILE A 193 -0.77 -2.39 9.10
N ASP A 194 -2.00 -2.23 9.56
CA ASP A 194 -2.47 -2.78 10.84
C ASP A 194 -3.69 -3.66 10.61
N TYR A 195 -3.41 -4.95 10.40
CA TYR A 195 -4.43 -5.98 10.22
C TYR A 195 -5.35 -6.09 11.44
N ARG A 196 -4.82 -5.97 12.67
CA ARG A 196 -5.64 -6.13 13.88
C ARG A 196 -6.60 -4.96 14.05
N LYS A 197 -6.10 -3.73 13.91
CA LYS A 197 -6.93 -2.52 13.94
C LYS A 197 -8.04 -2.64 12.89
N TRP A 198 -7.67 -2.94 11.65
CA TRP A 198 -8.66 -3.10 10.57
C TRP A 198 -9.71 -4.17 10.90
N TYR A 199 -9.25 -5.35 11.31
CA TYR A 199 -10.12 -6.50 11.55
C TYR A 199 -11.16 -6.26 12.65
N PHE A 200 -10.80 -5.48 13.68
CA PHE A 200 -11.65 -5.25 14.85
C PHE A 200 -12.39 -3.91 14.82
N GLU A 201 -11.88 -2.89 14.11
CA GLU A 201 -12.35 -1.50 14.24
C GLU A 201 -12.95 -0.93 12.94
N SER A 202 -12.52 -1.38 11.75
CA SER A 202 -12.95 -0.81 10.46
C SER A 202 -14.39 -1.16 10.08
N PHE A 203 -15.35 -0.56 10.77
CA PHE A 203 -16.77 -0.73 10.52
C PHE A 203 -17.60 0.48 10.96
N GLY A 204 -18.70 0.72 10.25
CA GLY A 204 -19.71 1.69 10.68
C GLY A 204 -19.12 3.09 10.79
N SER A 205 -19.17 3.68 11.99
CA SER A 205 -18.67 5.04 12.27
C SER A 205 -17.18 5.24 11.98
N HIS A 206 -16.36 4.19 12.13
CA HIS A 206 -14.91 4.20 11.88
C HIS A 206 -14.60 3.93 10.40
N SER A 207 -15.35 4.59 9.52
CA SER A 207 -15.17 4.57 8.08
C SER A 207 -15.79 5.85 7.48
N PRO A 208 -15.44 6.21 6.23
CA PRO A 208 -15.94 7.44 5.62
C PRO A 208 -17.46 7.50 5.43
N TRP A 209 -18.15 6.35 5.33
CA TRP A 209 -19.62 6.27 5.31
C TRP A 209 -20.26 6.47 6.69
N GLY A 210 -19.42 6.58 7.72
CA GLY A 210 -19.78 6.89 9.08
C GLY A 210 -19.44 8.33 9.40
N ARG A 211 -18.31 8.53 10.10
CA ARG A 211 -17.86 9.86 10.56
C ARG A 211 -16.34 10.03 10.55
N GLU A 212 -15.59 9.06 10.08
CA GLU A 212 -14.13 9.05 10.21
C GLU A 212 -13.47 8.60 8.91
N ASP A 213 -12.53 9.39 8.43
CA ASP A 213 -11.55 8.93 7.44
C ASP A 213 -10.19 8.85 8.11
N SER A 214 -9.54 7.69 8.00
CA SER A 214 -8.22 7.48 8.59
C SER A 214 -7.15 8.03 7.67
N GLU A 215 -6.36 8.99 8.14
CA GLU A 215 -5.23 9.52 7.39
C GLU A 215 -4.27 8.40 6.97
N ALA A 216 -3.85 8.43 5.71
CA ALA A 216 -2.91 7.47 5.19
C ALA A 216 -1.48 7.97 5.41
N VAL A 217 -0.68 7.20 6.16
CA VAL A 217 0.77 7.40 6.18
C VAL A 217 1.33 6.88 4.87
N VAL A 218 1.84 7.78 4.03
CA VAL A 218 2.38 7.46 2.70
C VAL A 218 3.91 7.37 2.77
N ALA A 219 4.50 6.45 2.01
CA ALA A 219 5.94 6.34 1.82
C ALA A 219 6.30 6.43 0.33
N SER A 220 7.53 6.87 0.04
CA SER A 220 8.11 6.86 -1.30
C SER A 220 8.20 5.44 -1.86
N VAL A 221 8.00 5.31 -3.18
CA VAL A 221 8.07 4.03 -3.88
C VAL A 221 9.53 3.57 -3.95
N GLU A 222 9.76 2.28 -3.67
CA GLU A 222 11.07 1.67 -3.72
C GLU A 222 11.48 1.35 -5.17
N SER A 223 12.77 1.21 -5.41
CA SER A 223 13.31 0.87 -6.74
C SER A 223 12.83 -0.51 -7.23
N SER A 224 12.91 -0.74 -8.54
CA SER A 224 12.61 -2.05 -9.14
C SER A 224 13.48 -3.17 -8.59
N LEU A 225 14.72 -2.85 -8.24
CA LEU A 225 15.65 -3.79 -7.63
C LEU A 225 15.22 -4.15 -6.20
N GLU A 226 14.86 -3.15 -5.38
CA GLU A 226 14.37 -3.38 -4.01
C GLU A 226 13.11 -4.25 -4.00
N ARG A 227 12.18 -4.08 -4.95
CA ARG A 227 11.01 -4.95 -5.10
C ARG A 227 11.37 -6.39 -5.41
N GLN A 228 12.30 -6.61 -6.34
CA GLN A 228 12.77 -7.95 -6.68
C GLN A 228 13.41 -8.63 -5.45
N LEU A 229 14.27 -7.91 -4.74
CA LEU A 229 14.90 -8.39 -3.52
C LEU A 229 13.88 -8.66 -2.40
N SER A 230 12.89 -7.79 -2.23
CA SER A 230 11.79 -7.98 -1.27
C SER A 230 11.05 -9.30 -1.50
N VAL A 231 10.68 -9.61 -2.75
CA VAL A 231 10.04 -10.88 -3.12
C VAL A 231 10.95 -12.06 -2.80
N GLN A 232 12.24 -11.98 -3.13
CA GLN A 232 13.19 -13.06 -2.82
C GLN A 232 13.32 -13.30 -1.32
N ILE A 233 13.48 -12.23 -0.52
CA ILE A 233 13.61 -12.31 0.94
C ILE A 233 12.36 -12.95 1.55
N ILE A 234 11.17 -12.45 1.20
CA ILE A 234 9.90 -12.98 1.73
C ILE A 234 9.71 -14.45 1.32
N ASN A 235 10.12 -14.84 0.12
CA ASN A 235 9.99 -16.21 -0.37
C ASN A 235 10.83 -17.24 0.38
N ARG A 236 11.89 -16.80 1.07
CA ARG A 236 12.79 -17.67 1.84
C ARG A 236 12.44 -17.79 3.33
N ASP A 237 11.27 -17.32 3.74
CA ASP A 237 10.77 -17.39 5.13
C ASP A 237 11.78 -16.77 6.14
N PRO A 238 11.97 -15.45 6.08
CA PRO A 238 13.02 -14.77 6.84
C PRO A 238 12.66 -14.70 8.34
N GLN A 239 13.67 -14.44 9.17
CA GLN A 239 13.42 -14.12 10.57
C GLN A 239 12.77 -12.74 10.68
N TRP A 240 11.71 -12.62 11.48
CA TRP A 240 11.01 -11.36 11.70
C TRP A 240 11.43 -10.70 13.01
N ARG A 241 11.76 -9.40 12.96
CA ARG A 241 11.88 -8.51 14.12
C ARG A 241 10.74 -7.49 14.12
N ARG A 242 10.26 -7.17 15.32
CA ARG A 242 9.25 -6.13 15.56
C ARG A 242 9.89 -5.02 16.36
N LEU A 243 9.67 -3.78 15.95
CA LEU A 243 10.20 -2.59 16.59
C LEU A 243 9.06 -1.67 16.99
N SER A 244 9.21 -1.01 18.13
CA SER A 244 8.38 0.11 18.57
C SER A 244 9.02 1.43 18.17
N PRO A 245 8.26 2.53 18.08
CA PRO A 245 8.83 3.86 17.87
C PRO A 245 9.96 4.15 18.86
N GLY A 246 11.11 4.60 18.35
CA GLY A 246 12.33 4.85 19.13
C GLY A 246 13.30 3.67 19.22
N ASP A 247 12.89 2.44 18.90
CA ASP A 247 13.78 1.28 18.94
C ASP A 247 14.87 1.39 17.85
N VAL A 248 16.11 1.08 18.23
CA VAL A 248 17.24 1.03 17.31
C VAL A 248 17.37 -0.41 16.76
N LEU A 249 17.30 -0.56 15.44
CA LEU A 249 17.48 -1.85 14.77
C LEU A 249 18.95 -2.25 14.71
N VAL A 250 19.81 -1.29 14.33
CA VAL A 250 21.28 -1.39 14.32
C VAL A 250 21.88 -0.02 14.59
N THR A 251 23.07 0.01 15.19
CA THR A 251 23.82 1.25 15.43
C THR A 251 24.96 1.36 14.44
N GLN A 252 25.26 2.58 13.99
CA GLN A 252 26.49 2.84 13.24
C GLN A 252 27.72 2.37 14.04
N GLY A 253 28.66 1.72 13.34
CA GLY A 253 29.86 1.14 13.96
C GLY A 253 29.69 -0.30 14.43
N ASP A 254 28.46 -0.80 14.59
CA ASP A 254 28.22 -2.19 14.99
C ASP A 254 28.78 -3.16 13.95
N ALA A 255 29.30 -4.30 14.42
CA ALA A 255 29.63 -5.42 13.54
C ALA A 255 28.35 -6.13 13.09
N GLY A 256 28.30 -6.52 11.82
CA GLY A 256 27.21 -7.35 11.30
C GLY A 256 27.06 -7.21 9.79
N ASP A 257 26.68 -8.31 9.16
CA ASP A 257 26.51 -8.47 7.72
C ASP A 257 25.06 -8.83 7.34
N ASP A 258 24.14 -8.87 8.30
CA ASP A 258 22.71 -9.06 8.01
C ASP A 258 22.18 -7.97 7.07
N VAL A 259 21.28 -8.37 6.18
CA VAL A 259 20.47 -7.48 5.35
C VAL A 259 19.05 -7.46 5.90
N PHE A 260 18.44 -6.28 5.86
CA PHE A 260 17.11 -6.03 6.40
C PHE A 260 16.15 -5.68 5.27
N LEU A 261 14.93 -6.20 5.33
CA LEU A 261 13.81 -5.70 4.53
C LEU A 261 12.79 -5.07 5.47
N LEU A 262 12.53 -3.78 5.30
CA LEU A 262 11.44 -3.11 5.99
C LEU A 262 10.13 -3.55 5.35
N PHE A 263 9.40 -4.46 6.01
CA PHE A 263 8.14 -4.97 5.47
C PHE A 263 6.96 -4.07 5.81
N ASP A 264 7.02 -3.44 6.98
CA ASP A 264 6.03 -2.47 7.42
C ASP A 264 6.64 -1.47 8.39
N GLY A 265 6.20 -0.21 8.37
CA GLY A 265 6.75 0.85 9.20
C GLY A 265 7.61 1.86 8.45
N ILE A 266 8.14 2.81 9.21
CA ILE A 266 9.08 3.85 8.75
C ILE A 266 10.32 3.78 9.63
N LEU A 267 11.49 3.71 9.00
CA LEU A 267 12.79 3.81 9.66
C LEU A 267 13.44 5.14 9.26
N ARG A 268 14.11 5.79 10.21
CA ARG A 268 15.10 6.83 9.91
C ARG A 268 16.49 6.21 9.80
N VAL A 269 17.24 6.67 8.81
CA VAL A 269 18.65 6.33 8.59
C VAL A 269 19.47 7.50 9.10
N GLU A 270 20.27 7.28 10.13
CA GLU A 270 21.09 8.31 10.77
C GLU A 270 22.57 8.00 10.60
N ARG A 271 23.37 8.98 10.20
CA ARG A 271 24.83 8.83 10.07
C ARG A 271 25.50 9.97 10.81
N ASP A 272 26.43 9.60 11.68
CA ASP A 272 27.18 10.52 12.55
C ASP A 272 26.26 11.42 13.43
N GLY A 273 25.04 10.94 13.70
CA GLY A 273 24.00 11.65 14.44
C GLY A 273 23.04 12.47 13.58
N ASP A 274 23.33 12.64 12.29
CA ASP A 274 22.51 13.41 11.35
C ASP A 274 21.51 12.51 10.61
N LEU A 275 20.29 13.02 10.40
CA LEU A 275 19.28 12.35 9.60
C LEU A 275 19.69 12.38 8.11
N VAL A 276 19.89 11.19 7.54
CA VAL A 276 20.22 11.02 6.11
C VAL A 276 18.94 10.86 5.29
N ALA A 277 18.04 9.97 5.73
CA ALA A 277 16.80 9.66 5.01
C ALA A 277 15.75 9.03 5.92
N GLU A 278 14.48 9.11 5.51
CA GLU A 278 13.41 8.25 6.01
C GLU A 278 13.03 7.23 4.93
N VAL A 279 12.91 5.96 5.33
CA VAL A 279 12.60 4.86 4.42
C VAL A 279 11.34 4.12 4.88
N GLY A 280 10.51 3.74 3.91
CA GLY A 280 9.27 3.01 4.14
C GLY A 280 9.30 1.55 3.67
N PRO A 281 8.15 0.86 3.69
CA PRO A 281 8.04 -0.55 3.34
C PRO A 281 8.62 -0.88 1.96
N GLY A 282 9.28 -2.02 1.81
CA GLY A 282 9.97 -2.41 0.57
C GLY A 282 11.46 -2.02 0.55
N ALA A 283 11.90 -1.09 1.41
CA ALA A 283 13.31 -0.73 1.51
C ALA A 283 14.18 -1.89 1.99
N VAL A 284 15.28 -2.15 1.27
CA VAL A 284 16.30 -3.14 1.64
C VAL A 284 17.52 -2.41 2.21
N LEU A 285 17.95 -2.73 3.42
CA LEU A 285 18.95 -1.97 4.17
C LEU A 285 20.10 -2.86 4.66
N GLY A 286 21.26 -2.27 4.89
CA GLY A 286 22.44 -2.99 5.40
C GLY A 286 23.31 -3.62 4.32
N GLU A 287 23.00 -3.35 3.05
CA GLU A 287 23.70 -3.82 1.86
C GLU A 287 25.18 -3.41 1.85
N ILE A 288 25.51 -2.22 2.35
CA ILE A 288 26.89 -1.71 2.34
C ILE A 288 27.79 -2.54 3.25
N ALA A 289 27.34 -2.82 4.48
CA ALA A 289 28.09 -3.65 5.44
C ALA A 289 28.20 -5.10 4.95
N ALA A 290 27.12 -5.63 4.37
CA ALA A 290 27.06 -6.95 3.76
C ALA A 290 28.07 -7.14 2.59
N LEU A 291 28.33 -6.09 1.80
CA LEU A 291 29.29 -6.14 0.69
C LEU A 291 30.74 -5.97 1.12
N GLY A 292 30.99 -5.06 2.06
CA GLY A 292 32.33 -4.61 2.43
C GLY A 292 32.98 -5.41 3.55
N GLY A 293 32.22 -6.25 4.28
CA GLY A 293 32.71 -6.94 5.48
C GLY A 293 33.11 -5.99 6.61
N GLY A 294 32.61 -4.75 6.58
CA GLY A 294 32.92 -3.68 7.52
C GLY A 294 31.77 -3.38 8.49
N PRO A 295 31.96 -2.42 9.42
CA PRO A 295 30.91 -2.04 10.37
C PRO A 295 29.72 -1.37 9.67
N ARG A 296 28.58 -1.31 10.37
CA ARG A 296 27.40 -0.56 9.91
C ARG A 296 27.75 0.90 9.65
N THR A 297 27.35 1.41 8.50
CA THR A 297 27.65 2.79 8.05
C THR A 297 26.66 3.83 8.55
N ALA A 298 25.53 3.40 9.11
CA ALA A 298 24.47 4.24 9.64
C ALA A 298 23.67 3.48 10.71
N SER A 299 23.05 4.22 11.61
CA SER A 299 22.05 3.73 12.55
C SER A 299 20.68 3.66 11.87
N LEU A 300 19.89 2.64 12.20
CA LEU A 300 18.51 2.49 11.72
C LEU A 300 17.58 2.54 12.93
N VAL A 301 16.68 3.53 12.96
CA VAL A 301 15.81 3.76 14.13
C VAL A 301 14.35 3.80 13.70
N ALA A 302 13.48 3.16 14.46
CA ALA A 302 12.05 3.10 14.19
C ALA A 302 11.36 4.44 14.48
N VAL A 303 10.70 5.02 13.48
CA VAL A 303 9.82 6.19 13.63
C VAL A 303 8.41 5.75 14.00
N THR A 304 7.96 4.63 13.43
CA THR A 304 6.67 4.00 13.70
C THR A 304 6.87 2.57 14.22
N ARG A 305 5.79 1.82 14.45
CA ARG A 305 5.93 0.38 14.69
C ARG A 305 6.40 -0.27 13.40
N CYS A 306 7.51 -1.01 13.45
CA CYS A 306 8.08 -1.65 12.27
C CYS A 306 8.02 -3.18 12.35
N ARG A 307 7.85 -3.81 11.20
CA ARG A 307 8.13 -5.22 10.96
C ARG A 307 9.28 -5.32 9.97
N VAL A 308 10.36 -5.96 10.39
CA VAL A 308 11.60 -6.06 9.62
C VAL A 308 11.93 -7.53 9.42
N ALA A 309 12.10 -7.94 8.17
CA ALA A 309 12.68 -9.23 7.85
C ALA A 309 14.22 -9.12 7.93
N VAL A 310 14.84 -10.11 8.55
CA VAL A 310 16.29 -10.19 8.76
C VAL A 310 16.79 -11.44 8.07
N VAL A 311 17.78 -11.27 7.20
CA VAL A 311 18.44 -12.35 6.47
C VAL A 311 19.95 -12.14 6.47
N PRO A 312 20.76 -13.20 6.49
CA PRO A 312 22.19 -13.05 6.26
C PRO A 312 22.44 -12.56 4.83
N HIS A 313 23.54 -11.83 4.60
CA HIS A 313 23.86 -11.32 3.25
C HIS A 313 23.88 -12.42 2.17
N SER A 314 24.25 -13.66 2.54
CA SER A 314 24.31 -14.82 1.65
C SER A 314 22.95 -15.23 1.06
N PHE A 315 21.84 -14.68 1.55
CA PHE A 315 20.53 -14.88 0.95
C PHE A 315 20.37 -14.16 -0.39
N LEU A 316 21.15 -13.10 -0.61
CA LEU A 316 21.10 -12.25 -1.79
C LEU A 316 22.40 -12.41 -2.59
N ASP A 317 22.29 -12.36 -3.91
CA ASP A 317 23.50 -12.36 -4.74
C ASP A 317 24.24 -11.02 -4.61
N ARG A 318 25.57 -11.11 -4.72
CA ARG A 318 26.48 -9.98 -4.52
C ARG A 318 26.24 -8.87 -5.54
N ASP A 319 25.94 -9.22 -6.80
CA ASP A 319 25.69 -8.26 -7.88
C ASP A 319 24.46 -7.38 -7.58
N SER A 320 23.38 -7.98 -7.10
CA SER A 320 22.18 -7.24 -6.70
C SER A 320 22.43 -6.29 -5.54
N LEU A 321 23.25 -6.70 -4.56
CA LEU A 321 23.66 -5.81 -3.47
C LEU A 321 24.54 -4.65 -3.97
N GLU A 322 25.49 -4.92 -4.87
CA GLU A 322 26.36 -3.90 -5.47
C GLU A 322 25.56 -2.85 -6.24
N ARG A 323 24.58 -3.29 -7.03
CA ARG A 323 23.67 -2.41 -7.76
C ARG A 323 22.82 -1.57 -6.82
N LEU A 324 22.26 -2.15 -5.77
CA LEU A 324 21.49 -1.42 -4.75
C LEU A 324 22.33 -0.34 -4.06
N ALA A 325 23.58 -0.67 -3.71
CA ALA A 325 24.51 0.28 -3.10
C ALA A 325 24.93 1.40 -4.07
N ALA A 326 25.02 1.10 -5.37
CA ALA A 326 25.33 2.09 -6.40
C ALA A 326 24.18 3.08 -6.60
N ASP A 327 22.94 2.59 -6.69
CA ASP A 327 21.74 3.43 -6.87
C ASP A 327 21.62 4.47 -5.74
N ARG A 328 21.84 4.06 -4.49
CA ARG A 328 21.75 4.96 -3.31
C ARG A 328 22.85 6.00 -3.21
N ARG A 329 24.02 5.74 -3.80
CA ARG A 329 25.10 6.74 -3.86
C ARG A 329 24.80 7.86 -4.85
N LEU A 330 23.85 7.65 -5.76
CA LEU A 330 23.41 8.68 -6.70
C LEU A 330 22.33 9.59 -6.09
N ASP A 331 21.66 9.12 -5.03
CA ASP A 331 20.57 9.81 -4.33
C ASP A 331 21.02 10.59 -3.06
N THR A 332 22.32 10.54 -2.71
CA THR A 332 22.94 11.26 -1.56
C THR A 332 23.98 12.27 -2.01
#